data_AF-A0A1B9I2X2-F1
#
_entry.id   AF-A0A1B9I2X2-F1
#
_cell.length_a   1.000
_cell.length_b   1.000
_cell.length_c   1.000
_cell.angle_alpha   90.00
_cell.angle_beta   90.00
_cell.angle_gamma   90.00
#
_symmetry.space_group_name_H-M   'P 1'
#
loop_
_entity.id
_entity.type
_entity.pdbx_description
1 polymer ?
#
loop_
_entity_poly.entity_id
_entity_poly.type
_entity_poly.pdbx_seq_one_letter_code
_entity_poly.pdbx_strand_id
1 'polypeptide(L)'
;MVSFYERNNVLINECYEAEAELRRAWGWGDAHAYARLQEFADWFEDIWLEVDSLTDEGELNERAECAALLACEELLTYKQIPYDDYLKYIVRIRNCLRPDEEWYDYPYDVTGLEESDDESSNDGMMFHMEI
;
A
#
# COMPACT_ATOMS: atom_id res chain seq x y z
N MET A 1 2.15 7.83 -23.40
CA MET A 1 2.93 7.13 -22.36
C MET A 1 3.46 8.20 -21.44
N VAL A 2 3.11 8.10 -20.16
CA VAL A 2 3.73 8.90 -19.10
C VAL A 2 5.18 8.41 -18.96
N SER A 3 6.13 9.33 -18.76
CA SER A 3 7.54 8.94 -18.60
C SER A 3 7.81 8.37 -17.21
N PHE A 4 8.82 7.51 -17.06
CA PHE A 4 9.26 7.01 -15.74
C PHE A 4 9.61 8.15 -14.77
N TYR A 5 10.18 9.25 -15.30
CA TYR A 5 10.44 10.46 -14.51
C TYR A 5 9.15 11.06 -13.94
N GLU A 6 8.09 11.15 -14.74
CA GLU A 6 6.80 11.70 -14.30
C GLU A 6 6.12 10.76 -13.31
N ARG A 7 6.12 9.44 -13.59
CA ARG A 7 5.62 8.39 -12.68
C ARG A 7 6.28 8.45 -11.29
N ASN A 8 7.61 8.45 -11.24
CA ASN A 8 8.35 8.58 -9.98
C ASN A 8 8.01 9.88 -9.23
N ASN A 9 7.83 11.02 -9.93
CA ASN A 9 7.47 12.27 -9.27
C ASN A 9 6.05 12.24 -8.70
N VAL A 10 5.11 11.60 -9.40
CA VAL A 10 3.74 11.39 -8.88
C VAL A 10 3.80 10.53 -7.62
N LEU A 11 4.46 9.37 -7.69
CA LEU A 11 4.64 8.48 -6.54
C LEU A 11 5.28 9.19 -5.33
N ILE A 12 6.34 9.99 -5.55
CA ILE A 12 6.97 10.78 -4.48
C ILE A 12 5.97 11.73 -3.81
N ASN A 13 5.15 12.43 -4.60
CA ASN A 13 4.17 13.38 -4.06
C ASN A 13 3.09 12.65 -3.27
N GLU A 14 2.56 11.53 -3.81
CA GLU A 14 1.54 10.73 -3.14
C GLU A 14 2.04 10.15 -1.82
N CYS A 15 3.27 9.64 -1.78
CA CYS A 15 3.91 9.19 -0.54
C CYS A 15 4.00 10.31 0.51
N TYR A 16 4.33 11.55 0.10
CA TYR A 16 4.35 12.68 1.02
C TYR A 16 2.95 13.16 1.46
N GLU A 17 1.89 12.81 0.73
CA GLU A 17 0.51 13.13 1.11
C GLU A 17 -0.14 12.04 1.98
N ALA A 18 0.44 10.84 2.05
CA ALA A 18 -0.13 9.68 2.74
C ALA A 18 -0.52 9.95 4.20
N GLU A 19 0.31 10.66 4.97
CA GLU A 19 -0.01 11.04 6.36
C GLU A 19 -1.28 11.91 6.42
N ALA A 20 -1.36 12.91 5.55
CA ALA A 20 -2.47 13.85 5.53
C ALA A 20 -3.77 13.13 5.10
N GLU A 21 -3.69 12.25 4.12
CA GLU A 21 -4.83 11.45 3.66
C GLU A 21 -5.32 10.47 4.75
N LEU A 22 -4.43 9.75 5.44
CA LEU A 22 -4.82 8.87 6.55
C LEU A 22 -5.55 9.65 7.65
N ARG A 23 -5.04 10.83 8.02
CA ARG A 23 -5.65 11.68 9.05
C ARG A 23 -7.00 12.24 8.62
N ARG A 24 -7.16 12.59 7.34
CA ARG A 24 -8.42 13.02 6.74
C ARG A 24 -9.45 11.90 6.74
N ALA A 25 -9.02 10.69 6.36
CA ALA A 25 -9.84 9.50 6.36
C ALA A 25 -10.34 9.15 7.77
N TRP A 26 -9.44 9.16 8.75
CA TRP A 26 -9.81 8.87 10.13
C TRP A 26 -10.79 9.90 10.70
N GLY A 27 -10.60 11.19 10.42
CA GLY A 27 -11.57 12.22 10.80
C GLY A 27 -11.96 12.22 12.28
N TRP A 28 -11.03 11.86 13.18
CA TRP A 28 -11.24 11.69 14.63
C TRP A 28 -12.12 10.50 15.04
N GLY A 29 -12.28 9.50 14.17
CA GLY A 29 -13.06 8.28 14.46
C GLY A 29 -14.57 8.52 14.41
N ASP A 30 -15.02 9.42 13.54
CA ASP A 30 -16.45 9.64 13.32
C ASP A 30 -17.13 8.42 12.68
N ALA A 31 -18.47 8.48 12.55
CA ALA A 31 -19.27 7.36 12.05
C ALA A 31 -18.93 6.92 10.61
N HIS A 32 -18.24 7.77 9.84
CA HIS A 32 -17.84 7.48 8.45
C HIS A 32 -16.33 7.21 8.34
N ALA A 33 -15.59 7.18 9.45
CA ALA A 33 -14.15 6.98 9.45
C ALA A 33 -13.74 5.66 8.79
N TYR A 34 -14.40 4.55 9.12
CA TYR A 34 -14.07 3.24 8.55
C TYR A 34 -14.28 3.19 7.02
N ALA A 35 -15.36 3.78 6.51
CA ALA A 35 -15.59 3.84 5.06
C ALA A 35 -14.49 4.64 4.34
N ARG A 36 -14.06 5.76 4.92
CA ARG A 36 -12.95 6.55 4.36
C ARG A 36 -11.58 5.89 4.54
N LEU A 37 -11.39 5.12 5.60
CA LEU A 37 -10.17 4.32 5.78
C LEU A 37 -10.08 3.22 4.72
N GLN A 38 -11.21 2.65 4.31
CA GLN A 38 -11.26 1.74 3.17
C GLN A 38 -10.89 2.47 1.86
N GLU A 39 -11.46 3.65 1.61
CA GLU A 39 -11.07 4.48 0.44
C GLU A 39 -9.57 4.85 0.48
N PHE A 40 -9.02 5.12 1.66
CA PHE A 40 -7.59 5.33 1.85
C PHE A 40 -6.78 4.07 1.52
N ALA A 41 -7.25 2.89 1.94
CA ALA A 41 -6.57 1.63 1.64
C ALA A 41 -6.57 1.34 0.14
N ASP A 42 -7.68 1.58 -0.56
CA ASP A 42 -7.78 1.44 -2.02
C ASP A 42 -6.81 2.41 -2.73
N TRP A 43 -6.71 3.66 -2.26
CA TRP A 43 -5.73 4.61 -2.79
C TRP A 43 -4.28 4.22 -2.48
N PHE A 44 -4.01 3.68 -1.28
CA PHE A 44 -2.67 3.25 -0.89
C PHE A 44 -2.24 1.97 -1.62
N GLU A 45 -3.20 1.16 -2.09
CA GLU A 45 -2.93 0.06 -3.02
C GLU A 45 -2.33 0.56 -4.34
N ASP A 46 -2.84 1.66 -4.89
CA ASP A 46 -2.31 2.24 -6.14
C ASP A 46 -0.82 2.63 -5.96
N ILE A 47 -0.43 3.14 -4.79
CA ILE A 47 0.97 3.41 -4.44
C ILE A 47 1.79 2.11 -4.44
N TRP A 48 1.28 1.06 -3.81
CA TRP A 48 1.95 -0.26 -3.80
C TRP A 48 2.14 -0.80 -5.23
N LEU A 49 1.09 -0.80 -6.05
CA LEU A 49 1.14 -1.29 -7.43
C LEU A 49 2.14 -0.49 -8.29
N GLU A 50 2.21 0.83 -8.08
CA GLU A 50 3.16 1.68 -8.79
C GLU A 50 4.61 1.44 -8.34
N VAL A 51 4.84 1.21 -7.03
CA VAL A 51 6.15 0.78 -6.51
C VAL A 51 6.57 -0.55 -7.12
N ASP A 52 5.69 -1.55 -7.10
CA ASP A 52 5.95 -2.89 -7.65
C ASP A 52 6.27 -2.82 -9.14
N SER A 53 5.46 -2.11 -9.93
CA SER A 53 5.68 -1.90 -11.36
C SER A 53 7.03 -1.22 -11.64
N LEU A 54 7.35 -0.11 -10.97
CA LEU A 54 8.60 0.61 -11.20
C LEU A 54 9.82 -0.21 -10.75
N THR A 55 9.67 -1.05 -9.74
CA THR A 55 10.73 -1.94 -9.25
C THR A 55 10.99 -3.07 -10.24
N ASP A 56 9.94 -3.75 -10.73
CA ASP A 56 10.05 -4.80 -11.75
C ASP A 56 10.63 -4.27 -13.08
N GLU A 57 10.25 -3.05 -13.46
CA GLU A 57 10.79 -2.37 -14.64
C GLU A 57 12.24 -1.87 -14.45
N GLY A 58 12.77 -1.85 -13.22
CA GLY A 58 14.11 -1.34 -12.90
C GLY A 58 14.24 0.19 -13.01
N GLU A 59 13.13 0.92 -12.90
CA GLU A 59 13.01 2.36 -13.15
C GLU A 59 12.57 3.15 -11.91
N LEU A 60 12.40 2.47 -10.76
CA LEU A 60 12.22 3.12 -9.48
C LEU A 60 13.51 3.84 -9.08
N ASN A 61 13.43 5.15 -8.86
CA ASN A 61 14.58 5.92 -8.41
C ASN A 61 14.69 5.94 -6.88
N GLU A 62 15.92 6.18 -6.40
CA GLU A 62 16.25 6.22 -4.97
C GLU A 62 15.35 7.16 -4.15
N ARG A 63 14.92 8.28 -4.74
CA ARG A 63 14.07 9.25 -4.05
C ARG A 63 12.64 8.73 -3.86
N ALA A 64 12.09 8.05 -4.86
CA ALA A 64 10.77 7.41 -4.79
C ALA A 64 10.79 6.24 -3.81
N GLU A 65 11.83 5.42 -3.85
CA GLU A 65 12.06 4.35 -2.87
C GLU A 65 12.10 4.90 -1.43
N CYS A 66 12.90 5.95 -1.19
CA CYS A 66 12.98 6.57 0.14
C CYS A 66 11.63 7.18 0.57
N ALA A 67 10.89 7.80 -0.34
CA ALA A 67 9.58 8.37 -0.04
C ALA A 67 8.56 7.28 0.34
N ALA A 68 8.54 6.16 -0.36
CA ALA A 68 7.66 5.03 -0.07
C ALA A 68 7.96 4.39 1.30
N LEU A 69 9.24 4.17 1.61
CA LEU A 69 9.65 3.64 2.92
C LEU A 69 9.35 4.63 4.07
N LEU A 70 9.56 5.93 3.85
CA LEU A 70 9.23 6.96 4.83
C LEU A 70 7.72 7.00 5.10
N ALA A 71 6.89 6.97 4.05
CA ALA A 71 5.44 6.94 4.19
C ALA A 71 4.99 5.71 5.01
N CYS A 72 5.56 4.53 4.73
CA CYS A 72 5.31 3.32 5.51
C CYS A 72 5.64 3.49 7.00
N GLU A 73 6.79 4.09 7.33
CA GLU A 73 7.16 4.37 8.72
C GLU A 73 6.21 5.37 9.38
N GLU A 74 5.88 6.48 8.69
CA GLU A 74 5.01 7.53 9.21
C GLU A 74 3.59 7.03 9.50
N LEU A 75 3.01 6.22 8.62
CA LEU A 75 1.67 5.66 8.83
C LEU A 75 1.60 4.75 10.06
N LEU A 76 2.66 3.99 10.35
CA LEU A 76 2.74 3.14 11.56
C LEU A 76 2.97 3.93 12.86
N THR A 77 3.23 5.25 12.79
CA THR A 77 3.30 6.06 14.02
C THR A 77 1.92 6.28 14.65
N TYR A 78 0.84 6.15 13.88
CA TYR A 78 -0.54 6.44 14.28
C TYR A 78 -1.26 5.24 14.89
N LYS A 79 -0.77 4.77 16.06
CA LYS A 79 -1.26 3.57 16.76
C LYS A 79 -2.75 3.59 17.16
N GLN A 80 -3.38 4.75 17.12
CA GLN A 80 -4.80 4.95 17.44
C GLN A 80 -5.74 4.78 16.24
N ILE A 81 -5.21 4.70 15.02
CA ILE A 81 -5.99 4.55 13.79
C ILE A 81 -6.01 3.05 13.43
N PRO A 82 -7.19 2.46 13.12
CA PRO A 82 -7.29 1.10 12.60
C PRO A 82 -6.46 0.94 11.33
N TYR A 83 -5.72 -0.17 11.23
CA TYR A 83 -4.70 -0.39 10.20
C TYR A 83 -4.95 -1.63 9.34
N ASP A 84 -5.98 -2.42 9.65
CA ASP A 84 -6.23 -3.73 9.04
C ASP A 84 -6.29 -3.69 7.51
N ASP A 85 -6.87 -2.62 6.94
CA ASP A 85 -7.12 -2.52 5.50
C ASP A 85 -5.86 -2.16 4.68
N TYR A 86 -4.94 -1.36 5.24
CA TYR A 86 -3.77 -0.85 4.51
C TYR A 86 -2.42 -1.41 4.99
N LEU A 87 -2.38 -2.10 6.14
CA LEU A 87 -1.14 -2.67 6.69
C LEU A 87 -0.48 -3.66 5.72
N LYS A 88 -1.28 -4.44 4.98
CA LYS A 88 -0.77 -5.38 3.97
C LYS A 88 0.09 -4.69 2.91
N TYR A 89 -0.30 -3.49 2.46
CA TYR A 89 0.45 -2.76 1.44
C TYR A 89 1.76 -2.19 2.02
N ILE A 90 1.79 -1.81 3.30
CA ILE A 90 3.03 -1.41 3.98
C ILE A 90 4.04 -2.56 3.99
N VAL A 91 3.58 -3.77 4.36
CA VAL A 91 4.42 -4.97 4.39
C VAL A 91 4.94 -5.31 2.99
N ARG A 92 4.07 -5.27 1.97
CA ARG A 92 4.43 -5.52 0.58
C ARG A 92 5.45 -4.53 0.04
N ILE A 93 5.26 -3.22 0.26
CA ILE A 93 6.23 -2.17 -0.14
C ILE A 93 7.60 -2.45 0.48
N ARG A 94 7.63 -2.72 1.79
CA ARG A 94 8.88 -2.99 2.52
C ARG A 94 9.62 -4.21 1.98
N ASN A 95 8.91 -5.32 1.75
CA ASN A 95 9.49 -6.55 1.23
C ASN A 95 9.92 -6.43 -0.23
N CYS A 96 9.23 -5.62 -1.04
CA CYS A 96 9.63 -5.34 -2.42
C CYS A 96 10.94 -4.54 -2.47
N LEU A 97 11.06 -3.48 -1.66
CA LEU A 97 12.21 -2.56 -1.70
C LEU A 97 13.42 -3.03 -0.91
N ARG A 98 13.19 -3.79 0.17
CA ARG A 98 14.19 -4.26 1.12
C ARG A 98 13.86 -5.68 1.60
N PRO A 99 13.90 -6.70 0.71
CA PRO A 99 13.60 -8.09 1.06
C PRO A 99 14.58 -8.69 2.09
N ASP A 100 15.78 -8.13 2.18
CA ASP A 100 16.83 -8.60 3.09
C ASP A 100 16.79 -7.92 4.48
N GLU A 101 15.85 -6.98 4.71
CA GLU A 101 15.75 -6.23 5.96
C GLU A 101 14.73 -6.83 6.91
N GLU A 102 15.10 -7.02 8.18
CA GLU A 102 14.17 -7.45 9.23
C GLU A 102 13.43 -6.23 9.81
N TRP A 103 12.12 -6.18 9.59
CA TRP A 103 11.27 -5.08 10.07
C TRP A 103 10.74 -5.35 11.49
N TYR A 104 10.80 -4.33 12.36
CA TYR A 104 10.20 -4.41 13.68
C TYR A 104 8.75 -3.94 13.66
N ASP A 105 7.83 -4.86 13.38
CA ASP A 105 6.42 -4.54 13.19
C ASP A 105 5.58 -4.61 14.47
N TYR A 106 6.15 -4.87 15.65
CA TYR A 106 5.35 -4.85 16.89
C TYR A 106 4.77 -3.44 17.14
N PRO A 107 3.45 -3.29 17.39
CA PRO A 107 2.49 -4.32 17.83
C PRO A 107 1.58 -4.90 16.73
N TYR A 108 1.88 -4.68 15.46
CA TYR A 108 1.11 -5.14 14.31
C TYR A 108 1.34 -6.63 14.06
N ASP A 109 0.26 -7.37 13.75
CA ASP A 109 0.36 -8.75 13.26
C ASP A 109 0.48 -8.71 11.74
N VAL A 110 1.70 -8.94 11.26
CA VAL A 110 2.05 -8.91 9.83
C VAL A 110 2.17 -10.30 9.21
N THR A 111 1.85 -11.34 9.98
CA THR A 111 2.02 -12.74 9.56
C THR A 111 1.17 -13.03 8.32
N GLY A 112 1.81 -13.44 7.22
CA GLY A 112 1.12 -13.82 5.98
C GLY A 112 0.67 -12.64 5.10
N LEU A 113 1.05 -11.40 5.42
CA LEU A 113 0.74 -10.23 4.58
C LEU A 113 1.74 -10.01 3.44
N GLU A 114 2.81 -10.79 3.41
CA GLU A 114 3.92 -10.69 2.45
C GLU A 114 3.59 -11.28 1.08
N GLU A 115 2.59 -12.16 1.01
CA GLU A 115 2.26 -12.90 -0.20
C GLU A 115 1.46 -12.01 -1.17
N SER A 116 2.00 -11.88 -2.39
CA SER A 116 1.36 -11.30 -3.57
C SER A 116 0.92 -12.39 -4.56
N ASP A 117 0.79 -13.64 -4.10
CA ASP A 117 0.29 -14.74 -4.92
C ASP A 117 -1.21 -14.55 -5.20
N ASP A 118 -1.53 -14.06 -6.39
CA ASP A 118 -2.80 -14.28 -7.10
C ASP A 118 -4.10 -13.84 -6.39
N GLU A 119 -4.29 -12.53 -6.14
CA GLU A 119 -5.65 -11.95 -6.05
C GLU A 119 -6.28 -11.74 -7.45
N SER A 120 -5.90 -12.56 -8.44
CA SER A 120 -6.55 -12.66 -9.75
C SER A 120 -7.22 -14.02 -9.88
N SER A 121 -8.33 -14.26 -9.17
CA SER A 121 -9.40 -15.17 -9.61
C SER A 121 -10.64 -15.06 -8.72
N ASN A 122 -11.45 -14.03 -8.97
CA ASN A 122 -12.89 -14.15 -8.76
C ASN A 122 -13.66 -13.64 -9.99
N ASP A 123 -13.14 -13.95 -11.18
CA ASP A 123 -13.91 -13.90 -12.42
C ASP A 123 -14.50 -15.29 -12.69
N GLY A 124 -15.83 -15.34 -12.83
CA GLY A 124 -16.54 -16.50 -13.36
C GLY A 124 -17.00 -17.54 -12.35
N MET A 125 -18.14 -17.29 -11.71
CA MET A 125 -19.08 -18.35 -11.33
C MET A 125 -19.49 -19.13 -12.59
N MET A 126 -18.64 -20.06 -13.02
CA MET A 126 -18.94 -21.05 -14.06
C MET A 126 -19.98 -22.00 -13.48
N PHE A 127 -21.25 -21.69 -13.73
CA PHE A 127 -22.32 -22.69 -13.68
C PHE A 127 -22.02 -23.73 -14.77
N HIS A 128 -21.26 -24.76 -14.42
CA HIS A 128 -21.28 -26.02 -15.16
C HIS A 128 -22.55 -26.77 -14.77
N MET A 129 -23.53 -26.75 -15.68
CA MET A 129 -24.58 -27.76 -15.72
C MET A 129 -24.70 -28.26 -17.16
N GLU A 130 -23.79 -29.17 -17.53
CA GLU A 130 -24.07 -30.23 -18.50
C GLU A 130 -24.63 -31.40 -17.64
N ILE A 131 -25.75 -32.06 -17.92
CA ILE A 131 -26.41 -32.50 -19.16
C ILE A 131 -27.94 -32.47 -18.94
#